data_AF-A0AA91C6L7-F1
#
_entry.id   AF-A0AA91C6L7-F1
#
_cell.length_a   1.000
_cell.length_b   1.000
_cell.length_c   1.000
_cell.angle_alpha   90.00
_cell.angle_beta   90.00
_cell.angle_gamma   90.00
#
_symmetry.space_group_name_H-M   'P 1'
#
loop_
_entity.id
_entity.type
_entity.pdbx_description
1 polymer ?
#
loop_
_entity_poly.entity_id
_entity_poly.type
_entity_poly.pdbx_seq_one_letter_code
_entity_poly.pdbx_strand_id
1 'polypeptide(L)'
;MQKWKNKIGGKLSALDKKKLVLTNIPYALAAFYADRAFFLYRNSPGEDMGNKLLYAMEHADRIFAGFMLSNNWKDLLAGIVVAVVLKVLVWQKQADAKKLRKGIEYGSARWGTVEDIKPYMSEDPWMNIPLTATEALTMESRPKQPKYARNKNIVVIGGSGSGKTRFFVKPSVMQMNCSMVITDPKGTLIEECGKMLAKGPPKKDKNGNIMKDKSGKVVHEPYVIKVLNTINFSKSLHYNPFAYIRSEKDILKLVTTIIVNTKGEGEKASEDFWVSATRSQTVKSLRTSNGFPLFGELVV
;
A
#
# COMPACT_ATOMS: atom_id res chain seq x y z
N MET A 1 2.94 8.12 41.60
CA MET A 1 3.81 9.33 41.48
C MET A 1 5.18 9.07 40.84
N GLN A 2 5.81 7.90 41.00
CA GLN A 2 7.14 7.58 40.43
C GLN A 2 7.23 7.60 38.88
N LYS A 3 6.17 7.14 38.18
CA LYS A 3 6.15 7.08 36.70
C LYS A 3 6.13 8.45 36.01
N TRP A 4 5.68 9.51 36.70
CA TRP A 4 5.70 10.88 36.17
C TRP A 4 7.07 11.55 36.32
N LYS A 5 7.79 11.28 37.42
CA LYS A 5 9.15 11.81 37.65
C LYS A 5 10.16 11.32 36.59
N ASN A 6 10.07 10.06 36.16
CA ASN A 6 11.00 9.51 35.17
C ASN A 6 10.77 10.01 33.74
N LYS A 7 9.60 10.60 33.44
CA LYS A 7 9.31 11.18 32.10
C LYS A 7 9.84 12.61 31.95
N ILE A 8 10.24 13.25 33.06
CA ILE A 8 10.71 14.64 33.11
C ILE A 8 12.26 14.72 33.07
N GLY A 9 12.96 13.60 33.30
CA GLY A 9 14.43 13.54 33.39
C GLY A 9 15.19 13.23 32.10
N GLY A 10 14.57 13.31 30.92
CA GLY A 10 15.26 13.11 29.64
C GLY A 10 15.93 14.39 29.16
N LYS A 11 17.26 14.41 28.98
CA LYS A 11 17.94 15.51 28.29
C LYS A 11 17.44 15.58 26.85
N LEU A 12 16.63 16.61 26.54
CA LEU A 12 16.17 16.90 25.17
C LEU A 12 17.38 17.02 24.23
N SER A 13 17.34 16.30 23.10
CA SER A 13 18.39 16.40 22.08
C SER A 13 18.46 17.82 21.52
N ALA A 14 19.60 18.22 20.95
CA ALA A 14 19.75 19.55 20.36
C ALA A 14 18.72 19.83 19.25
N LEU A 15 18.33 18.79 18.50
CA LEU A 15 17.30 18.84 17.45
C LEU A 15 15.91 19.11 18.05
N ASP A 16 15.59 18.49 19.18
CA ASP A 16 14.30 18.67 19.86
C ASP A 16 14.18 20.05 20.50
N LYS A 17 15.28 20.59 21.04
CA LYS A 17 15.33 21.96 21.56
C LYS A 17 15.10 22.99 20.46
N LYS A 18 15.76 22.84 19.30
CA LYS A 18 15.58 23.74 18.14
C LYS A 18 14.12 23.71 17.66
N LYS A 19 13.52 22.53 17.56
CA LYS A 19 12.13 22.36 17.17
C LYS A 19 11.16 22.97 18.19
N LEU A 20 11.42 22.81 19.49
CA LEU A 20 10.63 23.40 20.56
C LEU A 20 10.68 24.92 20.54
N VAL A 21 11.87 25.51 20.35
CA VAL A 21 12.02 26.96 20.23
C VAL A 21 11.27 27.46 19.00
N LEU A 22 11.52 26.88 17.83
CA LEU A 22 10.88 27.29 16.57
C LEU A 22 9.35 27.21 16.63
N THR A 23 8.81 26.18 17.28
CA THR A 23 7.35 25.99 17.43
C THR A 23 6.74 27.03 18.38
N ASN A 24 7.50 27.58 19.33
CA ASN A 24 7.00 28.54 20.30
C ASN A 24 7.20 30.03 19.93
N ILE A 25 8.04 30.34 18.92
CA ILE A 25 8.30 31.71 18.44
C ILE A 25 7.00 32.49 18.13
N PRO A 26 6.00 31.93 17.42
CA PRO A 26 4.77 32.66 17.12
C PRO A 26 3.99 33.07 18.38
N TYR A 27 3.98 32.23 19.42
CA TYR A 27 3.32 32.55 20.68
C TYR A 27 4.09 33.58 21.51
N ALA A 28 5.43 33.55 21.44
CA ALA A 28 6.27 34.56 22.07
C ALA A 28 6.07 35.94 21.42
N LEU A 29 5.96 35.99 20.09
CA LEU A 29 5.63 37.22 19.36
C LEU A 29 4.21 37.69 19.70
N ALA A 30 3.24 36.79 19.76
CA ALA A 30 1.87 37.13 20.18
C ALA A 30 1.83 37.72 21.60
N ALA A 31 2.59 37.14 22.55
CA ALA A 31 2.71 37.68 23.91
C ALA A 31 3.33 39.08 23.91
N PHE A 32 4.39 39.29 23.12
CA PHE A 32 5.11 40.56 23.02
C PHE A 32 4.22 41.67 22.45
N TYR A 33 3.53 41.43 21.33
CA TYR A 33 2.67 42.44 20.73
C TYR A 33 1.40 42.70 21.55
N ALA A 34 0.88 41.68 22.25
CA ALA A 34 -0.22 41.87 23.18
C ALA A 34 0.21 42.74 24.37
N ASP A 35 1.36 42.46 25.00
CA ASP A 35 1.92 43.31 26.07
C ASP A 35 2.04 44.78 25.63
N ARG A 36 2.55 45.02 24.41
CA ARG A 36 2.64 46.36 23.81
C ARG A 36 1.27 47.02 23.61
N ALA A 37 0.27 46.26 23.17
CA ALA A 37 -1.09 46.77 23.01
C ALA A 37 -1.71 47.17 24.36
N PHE A 38 -1.52 46.36 25.41
CA PHE A 38 -1.97 46.67 26.76
C PHE A 38 -1.22 47.88 27.37
N PHE A 39 0.07 48.00 27.11
CA PHE A 39 0.86 49.19 27.49
C PHE A 39 0.34 50.47 26.83
N LEU A 40 0.05 50.42 25.53
CA LEU A 40 -0.50 51.56 24.79
C LEU A 40 -1.88 51.93 25.33
N TYR A 41 -2.75 50.96 25.53
CA TYR A 41 -4.09 51.14 26.09
C TYR A 41 -4.04 51.77 27.51
N ARG A 42 -3.11 51.32 28.35
CA ARG A 42 -2.94 51.87 29.71
C ARG A 42 -2.45 53.31 29.70
N ASN A 43 -1.57 53.68 28.77
CA ASN A 43 -1.00 55.02 28.65
C ASN A 43 -1.79 55.94 27.70
N SER A 44 -2.99 55.51 27.27
CA SER A 44 -3.86 56.30 26.40
C SER A 44 -4.55 57.42 27.21
N PRO A 45 -4.57 58.66 26.69
CA PRO A 45 -5.24 59.78 27.35
C PRO A 45 -6.77 59.60 27.31
N GLY A 46 -7.41 59.71 28.47
CA GLY A 46 -8.86 59.56 28.67
C GLY A 46 -9.18 58.88 30.00
N GLU A 47 -10.31 59.20 30.63
CA GLU A 47 -10.78 58.48 31.83
C GLU A 47 -11.67 57.29 31.46
N ASP A 48 -12.46 57.43 30.38
CA ASP A 48 -13.38 56.41 29.90
C ASP A 48 -12.71 55.29 29.10
N MET A 49 -13.19 54.07 29.32
CA MET A 49 -12.72 52.84 28.66
C MET A 49 -12.78 52.92 27.13
N GLY A 50 -13.84 53.54 26.58
CA GLY A 50 -14.04 53.68 25.14
C GLY A 50 -13.03 54.61 24.47
N ASN A 51 -12.71 55.74 25.10
CA ASN A 51 -11.75 56.72 24.57
C ASN A 51 -10.32 56.17 24.58
N LYS A 52 -9.96 55.40 25.61
CA LYS A 52 -8.67 54.69 25.65
C LYS A 52 -8.53 53.64 24.55
N LEU A 53 -9.61 52.91 24.27
CA LEU A 53 -9.62 51.91 23.21
C LEU A 53 -9.48 52.55 21.83
N LEU A 54 -10.23 53.63 21.59
CA LEU A 54 -10.18 54.37 20.31
C LEU A 54 -8.77 54.92 20.05
N TYR A 55 -8.14 55.55 21.04
CA TYR A 55 -6.77 56.05 20.93
C TYR A 55 -5.75 54.92 20.68
N ALA A 56 -5.90 53.77 21.35
CA ALA A 56 -5.02 52.63 21.14
C ALA A 56 -5.17 52.03 19.72
N MET A 57 -6.36 52.12 19.12
CA MET A 57 -6.62 51.70 17.74
C MET A 57 -6.08 52.70 16.72
N GLU A 58 -6.28 54.00 16.93
CA GLU A 58 -5.76 55.06 16.06
C GLU A 58 -4.22 55.11 16.04
N HIS A 59 -3.58 54.76 17.15
CA HIS A 59 -2.13 54.70 17.29
C HIS A 59 -1.56 53.28 17.34
N ALA A 60 -2.23 52.33 16.67
CA ALA A 60 -1.78 50.93 16.61
C ALA A 60 -0.39 50.77 15.96
N ASP A 61 0.03 51.73 15.13
CA ASP A 61 1.39 51.83 14.58
C ASP A 61 2.46 51.88 15.68
N ARG A 62 2.16 52.50 16.82
CA ARG A 62 3.07 52.58 17.97
C ARG A 62 3.29 51.23 18.65
N ILE A 63 2.42 50.25 18.45
CA ILE A 63 2.61 48.88 18.95
C ILE A 63 3.85 48.25 18.28
N PHE A 64 4.12 48.60 17.01
CA PHE A 64 5.22 48.06 16.20
C PHE A 64 6.52 48.90 16.26
N ALA A 65 6.45 50.15 16.70
CA ALA A 65 7.56 51.11 16.63
C ALA A 65 8.67 50.93 17.69
N GLY A 66 8.50 50.04 18.69
CA GLY A 66 9.47 49.91 19.80
C GLY A 66 9.73 48.48 20.24
N PHE A 67 10.98 48.19 20.64
CA PHE A 67 11.44 46.85 21.07
C PHE A 67 11.47 46.67 22.60
N MET A 68 10.67 47.44 23.34
CA MET A 68 10.68 47.43 24.82
C MET A 68 9.39 46.84 25.39
N LEU A 69 9.55 45.84 26.26
CA LEU A 69 8.48 45.24 27.07
C LEU A 69 7.96 46.24 28.12
N SER A 70 6.68 46.14 28.47
CA SER A 70 6.11 46.92 29.57
C SER A 70 6.77 46.54 30.90
N ASN A 71 7.14 47.54 31.70
CA ASN A 71 7.65 47.30 33.05
C ASN A 71 6.53 47.05 34.09
N ASN A 72 5.27 46.95 33.65
CA ASN A 72 4.13 46.66 34.52
C ASN A 72 3.75 45.17 34.43
N TRP A 73 3.69 44.53 35.59
CA TRP A 73 3.33 43.12 35.71
C TRP A 73 1.94 42.78 35.15
N LYS A 74 1.00 43.73 35.14
CA LYS A 74 -0.36 43.52 34.60
C LYS A 74 -0.38 43.38 33.07
N ASP A 75 0.41 44.20 32.38
CA ASP A 75 0.50 44.16 30.91
C ASP A 75 1.23 42.88 30.45
N LEU A 76 2.28 42.50 31.20
CA LEU A 76 3.04 41.27 30.95
C LEU A 76 2.16 40.02 31.13
N LEU A 77 1.34 40.00 32.19
CA LEU A 77 0.37 38.93 32.41
C LEU A 77 -0.67 38.89 31.29
N ALA A 78 -1.17 40.04 30.83
CA ALA A 78 -2.12 40.10 29.74
C ALA A 78 -1.54 39.52 28.44
N GLY A 79 -0.27 39.82 28.14
CA GLY A 79 0.45 39.23 27.01
C GLY A 79 0.59 37.70 27.11
N ILE A 80 0.96 37.20 28.30
CA ILE A 80 1.05 35.74 28.55
C ILE A 80 -0.31 35.06 28.37
N VAL A 81 -1.39 35.66 28.89
CA VAL A 81 -2.76 35.12 28.76
C VAL A 81 -3.15 35.00 27.29
N VAL A 82 -2.92 36.04 26.48
CA VAL A 82 -3.21 36.01 25.03
C VAL A 82 -2.44 34.89 24.33
N ALA A 83 -1.17 34.70 24.64
CA ALA A 83 -0.36 33.63 24.06
C ALA A 83 -0.82 32.23 24.48
N VAL A 84 -1.26 32.04 25.73
CA VAL A 84 -1.84 30.78 26.21
C VAL A 84 -3.16 30.48 25.48
N VAL A 85 -4.05 31.47 25.36
CA VAL A 85 -5.31 31.32 24.63
C VAL A 85 -5.06 30.94 23.17
N LEU A 86 -4.15 31.64 22.48
CA LEU A 86 -3.78 31.33 21.10
C LEU A 86 -3.24 29.89 20.97
N LYS A 87 -2.39 29.46 21.91
CA LYS A 87 -1.83 28.11 21.93
C LYS A 87 -2.90 27.03 22.15
N VAL A 88 -3.89 27.29 23.01
CA VAL A 88 -5.03 26.40 23.22
C VAL A 88 -5.89 26.29 21.95
N LEU A 89 -6.16 27.41 21.26
CA LEU A 89 -6.93 27.41 20.01
C LEU A 89 -6.22 26.65 18.88
N VAL A 90 -4.91 26.87 18.72
CA VAL A 90 -4.11 26.12 17.72
C VAL A 90 -4.06 24.63 18.08
N TRP A 91 -3.92 24.30 19.35
CA TRP A 91 -3.93 22.91 19.81
C TRP A 91 -5.27 22.22 19.52
N GLN A 92 -6.40 22.89 19.77
CA GLN A 92 -7.73 22.39 19.40
C GLN A 92 -7.82 22.16 17.89
N LYS A 93 -7.39 23.13 17.07
CA LYS A 93 -7.43 23.01 15.61
C LYS A 93 -6.53 21.89 15.08
N GLN A 94 -5.37 21.66 15.70
CA GLN A 94 -4.48 20.53 15.37
C GLN A 94 -5.06 19.18 15.81
N ALA A 95 -5.74 19.13 16.96
CA ALA A 95 -6.44 17.93 17.43
C ALA A 95 -7.62 17.58 16.50
N ASP A 96 -8.29 18.59 15.93
CA ASP A 96 -9.34 18.44 14.93
C ASP A 96 -8.82 18.14 13.51
N ALA A 97 -7.56 18.46 13.21
CA ALA A 97 -6.91 18.15 11.94
C ALA A 97 -6.55 16.66 11.76
N LYS A 98 -7.00 15.79 12.68
CA LYS A 98 -6.98 14.34 12.44
C LYS A 98 -7.72 14.06 11.13
N LYS A 99 -7.18 13.13 10.33
CA LYS A 99 -7.76 12.69 9.05
C LYS A 99 -9.05 11.90 9.25
N LEU A 100 -10.07 12.54 9.79
CA LEU A 100 -11.41 12.00 9.98
C LEU A 100 -12.30 12.47 8.83
N ARG A 101 -13.05 11.56 8.22
CA ARG A 101 -14.06 11.87 7.22
C ARG A 101 -15.38 12.20 7.93
N LYS A 102 -15.49 13.43 8.45
CA LYS A 102 -16.70 13.92 9.11
C LYS A 102 -17.87 13.94 8.11
N GLY A 103 -19.03 13.41 8.48
CA GLY A 103 -20.23 13.30 7.62
C GLY A 103 -20.26 12.08 6.69
N ILE A 104 -19.31 11.15 6.84
CA ILE A 104 -19.21 9.90 6.06
C ILE A 104 -19.07 8.70 7.02
N GLU A 105 -19.73 8.77 8.18
CA GLU A 105 -19.62 7.77 9.23
C GLU A 105 -20.20 6.42 8.80
N TYR A 106 -21.22 6.45 7.95
CA TYR A 106 -21.89 5.26 7.40
C TYR A 106 -21.28 4.73 6.09
N GLY A 107 -20.12 5.27 5.70
CA GLY A 107 -19.38 4.88 4.50
C GLY A 107 -19.64 5.78 3.29
N SER A 108 -18.62 5.94 2.44
CA SER A 108 -18.72 6.68 1.16
C SER A 108 -18.90 5.75 -0.04
N ALA A 109 -19.21 4.48 0.18
CA ALA A 109 -19.37 3.54 -0.90
C ALA A 109 -20.64 3.87 -1.68
N ARG A 110 -20.50 3.99 -3.00
CA ARG A 110 -21.61 4.10 -3.94
C ARG A 110 -21.39 3.14 -5.09
N TRP A 111 -22.45 2.82 -5.81
CA TRP A 111 -22.33 2.13 -7.09
C TRP A 111 -21.47 2.97 -8.04
N GLY A 112 -20.49 2.32 -8.65
CA GLY A 112 -19.64 2.92 -9.67
C GLY A 112 -20.39 3.06 -10.99
N THR A 113 -19.99 4.05 -11.77
CA THR A 113 -20.42 4.27 -13.15
C THR A 113 -19.29 3.92 -14.12
N VAL A 114 -19.59 3.83 -15.41
CA VAL A 114 -18.60 3.50 -16.45
C VAL A 114 -17.50 4.57 -16.50
N GLU A 115 -17.85 5.83 -16.22
CA GLU A 115 -16.93 6.96 -16.16
C GLU A 115 -15.95 6.83 -14.99
N ASP A 116 -16.35 6.20 -13.89
CA ASP A 116 -15.49 6.02 -12.71
C ASP A 116 -14.36 5.02 -12.98
N ILE A 117 -14.60 3.98 -13.78
CA ILE A 117 -13.60 2.95 -14.08
C ILE A 117 -12.68 3.33 -15.24
N LYS A 118 -13.16 4.17 -16.18
CA LYS A 118 -12.47 4.51 -17.43
C LYS A 118 -11.00 4.94 -17.24
N PRO A 119 -10.62 5.72 -16.21
CA PRO A 119 -9.21 6.10 -15.99
C PRO A 119 -8.28 4.93 -15.60
N TYR A 120 -8.85 3.80 -15.18
CA TYR A 120 -8.14 2.58 -14.79
C TYR A 120 -8.04 1.55 -15.92
N MET A 121 -8.63 1.84 -17.08
CA MET A 121 -8.59 0.99 -18.27
C MET A 121 -7.50 1.46 -19.24
N SER A 122 -6.85 0.53 -19.92
CA SER A 122 -6.02 0.79 -21.10
C SER A 122 -6.91 1.05 -22.31
N GLU A 123 -6.39 1.82 -23.27
CA GLU A 123 -7.03 2.04 -24.57
C GLU A 123 -7.05 0.75 -25.41
N ASP A 124 -6.07 -0.14 -25.25
CA ASP A 124 -6.07 -1.47 -25.89
C ASP A 124 -6.92 -2.45 -25.06
N PRO A 125 -8.06 -2.96 -25.58
CA PRO A 125 -8.91 -3.90 -24.86
C PRO A 125 -8.19 -5.19 -24.42
N TRP A 126 -7.16 -5.61 -25.17
CA TRP A 126 -6.41 -6.84 -24.86
C TRP A 126 -5.41 -6.66 -23.71
N MET A 127 -5.11 -5.41 -23.34
CA MET A 127 -4.27 -5.06 -22.20
C MET A 127 -5.10 -4.77 -20.94
N ASN A 128 -6.35 -5.23 -20.89
CA ASN A 128 -7.23 -5.04 -19.74
C ASN A 128 -7.73 -6.38 -19.19
N ILE A 129 -7.66 -6.58 -17.88
CA ILE A 129 -8.33 -7.69 -17.21
C ILE A 129 -9.85 -7.45 -17.24
N PRO A 130 -10.65 -8.34 -17.84
CA PRO A 130 -12.09 -8.16 -17.94
C PRO A 130 -12.73 -8.45 -16.57
N LEU A 131 -13.53 -7.50 -16.06
CA LEU A 131 -14.29 -7.68 -14.82
C LEU A 131 -15.77 -7.89 -15.10
N THR A 132 -16.34 -7.06 -15.96
CA THR A 132 -17.74 -7.12 -16.40
C THR A 132 -17.80 -6.86 -17.91
N ALA A 133 -19.00 -6.62 -18.46
CA ALA A 133 -19.17 -6.22 -19.85
C ALA A 133 -18.60 -4.82 -20.16
N THR A 134 -18.56 -3.93 -19.16
CA THR A 134 -18.21 -2.50 -19.31
C THR A 134 -16.97 -2.11 -18.53
N GLU A 135 -16.71 -2.78 -17.41
CA GLU A 135 -15.58 -2.49 -16.52
C GLU A 135 -14.41 -3.46 -16.75
N ALA A 136 -13.21 -2.90 -16.79
CA ALA A 136 -11.96 -3.66 -16.85
C ALA A 136 -10.83 -2.95 -16.09
N LEU A 137 -9.72 -3.65 -15.84
CA LEU A 137 -8.53 -3.08 -15.19
C LEU A 137 -7.30 -3.22 -16.07
N THR A 138 -6.56 -2.14 -16.25
CA THR A 138 -5.34 -2.16 -17.05
C THR A 138 -4.28 -3.11 -16.50
N MET A 139 -3.67 -3.88 -17.40
CA MET A 139 -2.50 -4.70 -17.15
C MET A 139 -1.20 -3.87 -17.19
N GLU A 140 -1.25 -2.60 -17.57
CA GLU A 140 -0.10 -1.71 -17.52
C GLU A 140 0.39 -1.52 -16.09
N SER A 141 1.70 -1.65 -15.87
CA SER A 141 2.28 -1.53 -14.53
C SER A 141 2.47 -0.07 -14.10
N ARG A 142 2.51 0.86 -15.05
CA ARG A 142 2.79 2.28 -14.81
C ARG A 142 1.83 3.15 -15.63
N PRO A 143 0.60 3.39 -15.13
CA PRO A 143 -0.30 4.31 -15.80
C PRO A 143 0.29 5.72 -15.82
N LYS A 144 -0.07 6.52 -16.83
CA LYS A 144 0.41 7.91 -17.01
C LYS A 144 0.25 8.75 -15.73
N GLN A 145 -0.82 8.49 -14.97
CA GLN A 145 -1.08 9.15 -13.69
C GLN A 145 -0.98 8.11 -12.55
N PRO A 146 0.00 8.24 -11.63
CA PRO A 146 0.22 7.25 -10.55
C PRO A 146 -0.99 7.01 -9.64
N LYS A 147 -1.91 7.98 -9.50
CA LYS A 147 -3.15 7.82 -8.72
C LYS A 147 -4.06 6.71 -9.22
N TYR A 148 -3.93 6.31 -10.49
CA TYR A 148 -4.72 5.26 -11.10
C TYR A 148 -4.03 3.89 -11.08
N ALA A 149 -2.83 3.78 -10.50
CA ALA A 149 -2.21 2.49 -10.27
C ALA A 149 -3.01 1.71 -9.23
N ARG A 150 -3.56 0.55 -9.63
CA ARG A 150 -4.32 -0.34 -8.75
C ARG A 150 -3.63 -1.68 -8.61
N ASN A 151 -3.92 -2.34 -7.49
CA ASN A 151 -3.58 -3.74 -7.30
C ASN A 151 -4.38 -4.58 -8.31
N LYS A 152 -3.72 -5.54 -8.94
CA LYS A 152 -4.29 -6.42 -9.98
C LYS A 152 -4.74 -7.76 -9.42
N ASN A 153 -4.54 -8.01 -8.14
CA ASN A 153 -5.07 -9.19 -7.48
C ASN A 153 -6.58 -9.10 -7.41
N ILE A 154 -7.28 -10.07 -8.01
CA ILE A 154 -8.73 -10.13 -8.06
C ILE A 154 -9.20 -11.37 -7.32
N VAL A 155 -10.20 -11.19 -6.46
CA VAL A 155 -10.89 -12.28 -5.76
C VAL A 155 -12.29 -12.37 -6.33
N VAL A 156 -12.64 -13.53 -6.91
CA VAL A 156 -13.96 -13.80 -7.46
C VAL A 156 -14.73 -14.70 -6.52
N ILE A 157 -15.79 -14.16 -5.91
CA ILE A 157 -16.65 -14.88 -4.96
C ILE A 157 -17.94 -15.27 -5.68
N GLY A 158 -18.35 -16.52 -5.54
CA GLY A 158 -19.62 -17.00 -6.08
C GLY A 158 -19.88 -18.44 -5.68
N GLY A 159 -21.15 -18.82 -5.59
CA GLY A 159 -21.57 -20.18 -5.25
C GLY A 159 -21.13 -21.24 -6.28
N SER A 160 -21.39 -22.51 -5.98
CA SER A 160 -21.25 -23.57 -7.00
C SER A 160 -22.20 -23.30 -8.17
N GLY A 161 -21.76 -23.58 -9.40
CA GLY A 161 -22.58 -23.34 -10.60
C GLY A 161 -22.70 -21.88 -11.05
N SER A 162 -22.20 -20.90 -10.30
CA SER A 162 -22.30 -19.47 -10.64
C SER A 162 -21.50 -19.03 -11.88
N GLY A 163 -20.85 -19.97 -12.58
CA GLY A 163 -20.12 -19.70 -13.81
C GLY A 163 -18.75 -19.01 -13.65
N LYS A 164 -18.13 -19.00 -12.46
CA LYS A 164 -16.79 -18.39 -12.23
C LYS A 164 -15.76 -18.74 -13.31
N THR A 165 -15.67 -20.03 -13.65
CA THR A 165 -14.75 -20.51 -14.70
C THR A 165 -15.14 -19.98 -16.08
N ARG A 166 -16.43 -19.98 -16.42
CA ARG A 166 -16.93 -19.57 -17.74
C ARG A 166 -16.84 -18.06 -17.97
N PHE A 167 -17.17 -17.25 -16.96
CA PHE A 167 -17.31 -15.81 -17.10
C PHE A 167 -16.06 -15.03 -16.73
N PHE A 168 -15.18 -15.56 -15.88
CA PHE A 168 -13.96 -14.85 -15.46
C PHE A 168 -12.68 -15.56 -15.92
N VAL A 169 -12.52 -16.84 -15.56
CA VAL A 169 -11.26 -17.57 -15.83
C VAL A 169 -11.02 -17.77 -17.33
N LYS A 170 -12.01 -18.32 -18.05
CA LYS A 170 -11.86 -18.56 -19.50
C LYS A 170 -11.59 -17.28 -20.30
N PRO A 171 -12.35 -16.18 -20.14
CA PRO A 171 -12.04 -14.93 -20.84
C PRO A 171 -10.63 -14.42 -20.51
N SER A 172 -10.20 -14.51 -19.26
CA SER A 172 -8.84 -14.12 -18.85
C SER A 172 -7.77 -14.94 -19.57
N VAL A 173 -7.96 -16.26 -19.69
CA VAL A 173 -7.05 -17.15 -20.45
C VAL A 173 -7.09 -16.83 -21.95
N MET A 174 -8.28 -16.57 -22.49
CA MET A 174 -8.50 -16.28 -23.91
C MET A 174 -7.89 -14.96 -24.37
N GLN A 175 -7.64 -14.01 -23.47
CA GLN A 175 -6.92 -12.79 -23.80
C GLN A 175 -5.47 -13.03 -24.20
N MET A 176 -4.84 -14.12 -23.72
CA MET A 176 -3.48 -14.50 -24.09
C MET A 176 -2.46 -13.34 -23.99
N ASN A 177 -2.63 -12.46 -23.00
CA ASN A 177 -1.83 -11.23 -22.85
C ASN A 177 -0.65 -11.38 -21.89
N CYS A 178 -0.48 -12.52 -21.23
CA CYS A 178 0.59 -12.77 -20.27
C CYS A 178 0.93 -14.25 -20.12
N SER A 179 2.10 -14.53 -19.52
CA SER A 179 2.44 -15.88 -19.06
C SER A 179 1.56 -16.26 -17.86
N MET A 180 0.94 -17.43 -17.91
CA MET A 180 -0.05 -17.86 -16.92
C MET A 180 0.43 -19.13 -16.19
N VAL A 181 0.14 -19.19 -14.89
CA VAL A 181 0.20 -20.42 -14.10
C VAL A 181 -1.22 -20.66 -13.59
N ILE A 182 -1.81 -21.79 -13.98
CA ILE A 182 -3.22 -22.09 -13.71
C ILE A 182 -3.29 -23.37 -12.89
N THR A 183 -3.96 -23.30 -11.75
CA THR A 183 -4.41 -24.48 -11.03
C THR A 183 -5.76 -24.89 -11.61
N ASP A 184 -5.83 -26.05 -12.24
CA ASP A 184 -7.05 -26.59 -12.85
C ASP A 184 -7.46 -27.91 -12.20
N PRO A 185 -8.19 -27.86 -11.06
CA PRO A 185 -8.57 -29.06 -10.32
C PRO A 185 -9.44 -30.03 -11.12
N LYS A 186 -10.14 -29.55 -12.15
CA LYS A 186 -11.05 -30.37 -12.98
C LYS A 186 -10.40 -30.83 -14.28
N GLY A 187 -9.27 -30.25 -14.68
CA GLY A 187 -8.60 -30.54 -15.95
C GLY A 187 -9.34 -30.04 -17.20
N THR A 188 -10.44 -29.30 -17.05
CA THR A 188 -11.28 -28.88 -18.18
C THR A 188 -10.70 -27.71 -18.96
N LEU A 189 -9.93 -26.82 -18.31
CA LEU A 189 -9.43 -25.60 -18.96
C LEU A 189 -8.43 -25.91 -20.06
N ILE A 190 -7.56 -26.90 -19.86
CA ILE A 190 -6.59 -27.30 -20.88
C ILE A 190 -7.28 -27.97 -22.08
N GLU A 191 -8.33 -28.75 -21.86
CA GLU A 191 -9.09 -29.38 -22.94
C GLU A 191 -9.83 -28.34 -23.79
N GLU A 192 -10.43 -27.33 -23.14
CA GLU A 192 -11.26 -26.32 -23.80
C GLU A 192 -10.44 -25.19 -24.43
N CYS A 193 -9.37 -24.73 -23.77
CA CYS A 193 -8.55 -23.59 -24.22
C CYS A 193 -7.20 -23.99 -24.82
N GLY A 194 -6.74 -25.24 -24.63
CA GLY A 194 -5.37 -25.66 -24.98
C GLY A 194 -5.04 -25.53 -26.46
N LYS A 195 -5.97 -25.89 -27.36
CA LYS A 195 -5.77 -25.73 -28.81
C LYS A 195 -5.59 -24.26 -29.21
N MET A 196 -6.32 -23.36 -28.56
CA MET A 196 -6.20 -21.92 -28.80
C MET A 196 -4.86 -21.39 -28.27
N LEU A 197 -4.43 -21.80 -27.07
CA LEU A 197 -3.12 -21.44 -26.52
C LEU A 197 -1.96 -21.97 -27.37
N ALA A 198 -2.08 -23.20 -27.86
CA ALA A 198 -1.08 -23.83 -28.73
C ALA A 198 -0.96 -23.11 -30.08
N LYS A 199 -2.04 -22.49 -30.57
CA LYS A 199 -2.00 -21.59 -31.72
C LYS A 199 -1.38 -20.24 -31.34
N GLY A 200 -1.81 -19.67 -30.21
CA GLY A 200 -1.33 -18.41 -29.67
C GLY A 200 -1.90 -17.15 -30.35
N PRO A 201 -1.63 -15.96 -29.79
CA PRO A 201 -2.08 -14.69 -30.34
C PRO A 201 -1.38 -14.38 -31.68
N PRO A 202 -1.98 -13.54 -32.54
CA PRO A 202 -1.32 -13.02 -33.73
C PRO A 202 -0.03 -12.26 -33.36
N LYS A 203 1.05 -12.54 -34.08
CA LYS A 203 2.32 -11.86 -33.90
C LYS A 203 2.20 -10.43 -34.43
N LYS A 204 2.57 -9.45 -33.60
CA LYS A 204 2.58 -8.03 -33.96
C LYS A 204 4.00 -7.60 -34.39
N ASP A 205 4.08 -6.68 -35.35
CA ASP A 205 5.32 -6.00 -35.73
C ASP A 205 5.69 -4.90 -34.72
N LYS A 206 6.80 -4.18 -34.97
CA LYS A 206 7.26 -3.07 -34.11
C LYS A 206 6.27 -1.90 -34.05
N ASN A 207 5.35 -1.82 -35.01
CA ASN A 207 4.35 -0.77 -35.14
C ASN A 207 2.96 -1.23 -34.63
N GLY A 208 2.85 -2.46 -34.13
CA GLY A 208 1.61 -3.03 -33.61
C GLY A 208 0.70 -3.73 -34.65
N ASN A 209 1.11 -3.80 -35.92
CA ASN A 209 0.33 -4.43 -36.98
C ASN A 209 0.51 -5.96 -36.99
N ILE A 210 -0.53 -6.69 -37.39
CA ILE A 210 -0.51 -8.15 -37.48
C ILE A 210 0.41 -8.58 -38.62
N MET A 211 1.41 -9.40 -38.29
CA MET A 211 2.33 -9.97 -39.28
C MET A 211 1.63 -11.08 -40.09
N LYS A 212 1.84 -11.05 -41.41
CA LYS A 212 1.42 -12.10 -42.34
C LYS A 212 2.64 -12.74 -42.99
N ASP A 213 2.54 -14.02 -43.30
CA ASP A 213 3.56 -14.75 -44.04
C ASP A 213 3.53 -14.39 -45.53
N LYS A 214 4.45 -14.97 -46.31
CA LYS A 214 4.53 -14.77 -47.77
C LYS A 214 3.27 -15.24 -48.52
N SER A 215 2.44 -16.05 -47.88
CA SER A 215 1.19 -16.61 -48.41
C SER A 215 -0.04 -15.81 -47.96
N GLY A 216 0.15 -14.71 -47.20
CA GLY A 216 -0.92 -13.87 -46.68
C GLY A 216 -1.61 -14.38 -45.41
N LYS A 217 -1.14 -15.49 -44.81
CA LYS A 217 -1.70 -16.05 -43.58
C LYS A 217 -1.09 -15.36 -42.35
N VAL A 218 -1.91 -15.16 -41.32
CA VAL A 218 -1.47 -14.55 -40.06
C VAL A 218 -0.44 -15.42 -39.36
N VAL A 219 0.69 -14.83 -39.00
CA VAL A 219 1.73 -15.47 -38.18
C VAL A 219 1.29 -15.37 -36.72
N HIS A 220 1.37 -16.47 -35.98
CA HIS A 220 1.02 -16.53 -34.57
C HIS A 220 2.24 -16.77 -33.68
N GLU A 221 2.13 -16.38 -32.41
CA GLU A 221 3.12 -16.65 -31.36
C GLU A 221 2.57 -17.68 -30.37
N PRO A 222 2.89 -18.98 -30.54
CA PRO A 222 2.30 -20.04 -29.75
C PRO A 222 2.79 -20.05 -28.30
N TYR A 223 1.92 -20.42 -27.36
CA TYR A 223 2.33 -20.63 -25.97
C TYR A 223 3.09 -21.94 -25.81
N VAL A 224 4.12 -21.92 -24.95
CA VAL A 224 4.75 -23.15 -24.45
C VAL A 224 3.91 -23.67 -23.29
N ILE A 225 3.05 -24.66 -23.59
CA ILE A 225 2.18 -25.27 -22.59
C ILE A 225 2.95 -26.36 -21.85
N LYS A 226 2.98 -26.28 -20.52
CA LYS A 226 3.51 -27.32 -19.63
C LYS A 226 2.41 -27.72 -18.65
N VAL A 227 2.15 -29.01 -18.54
CA VAL A 227 1.08 -29.55 -17.68
C VAL A 227 1.70 -30.39 -16.59
N LEU A 228 1.46 -30.10 -15.32
CA LEU A 228 1.80 -30.98 -14.21
C LEU A 228 0.52 -31.70 -13.78
N ASN A 229 0.39 -32.98 -14.12
CA ASN A 229 -0.77 -33.80 -13.79
C ASN A 229 -0.39 -34.81 -12.70
N THR A 230 -0.94 -34.62 -11.50
CA THR A 230 -0.67 -35.46 -10.33
C THR A 230 -1.54 -36.71 -10.27
N ILE A 231 -2.51 -36.87 -11.17
CA ILE A 231 -3.38 -38.05 -11.27
C ILE A 231 -2.85 -38.99 -12.35
N ASN A 232 -2.58 -38.46 -13.54
CA ASN A 232 -2.05 -39.24 -14.67
C ASN A 232 -0.66 -38.73 -15.07
N PHE A 233 0.36 -39.39 -14.52
CA PHE A 233 1.76 -39.06 -14.76
C PHE A 233 2.18 -39.21 -16.23
N SER A 234 1.57 -40.13 -17.00
CA SER A 234 1.87 -40.28 -18.43
C SER A 234 1.53 -39.05 -19.27
N LYS A 235 0.59 -38.22 -18.78
CA LYS A 235 0.19 -36.94 -19.39
C LYS A 235 0.80 -35.73 -18.68
N SER A 236 1.70 -35.95 -17.74
CA SER A 236 2.36 -34.91 -16.97
C SER A 236 3.73 -34.59 -17.53
N LEU A 237 4.13 -33.34 -17.36
CA LEU A 237 5.53 -32.96 -17.33
C LEU A 237 6.17 -33.66 -16.14
N HIS A 238 7.25 -34.40 -16.37
CA HIS A 238 8.06 -35.02 -15.32
C HIS A 238 8.86 -33.93 -14.58
N TYR A 239 8.16 -33.12 -13.78
CA TYR A 239 8.75 -32.01 -13.04
C TYR A 239 9.65 -32.52 -11.92
N ASN A 240 10.94 -32.18 -11.98
CA ASN A 240 11.89 -32.45 -10.92
C ASN A 240 12.28 -31.14 -10.21
N PRO A 241 11.82 -30.88 -8.97
CA PRO A 241 12.17 -29.67 -8.22
C PRO A 241 13.68 -29.59 -7.88
N PHE A 242 14.37 -30.72 -7.78
CA PHE A 242 15.81 -30.76 -7.46
C PHE A 242 16.67 -30.17 -8.58
N ALA A 243 16.22 -30.24 -9.84
CA ALA A 243 16.92 -29.63 -10.98
C ALA A 243 17.00 -28.09 -10.89
N TYR A 244 16.22 -27.46 -10.01
CA TYR A 244 16.16 -26.02 -9.81
C TYR A 244 16.93 -25.53 -8.58
N ILE A 245 17.55 -26.42 -7.82
CA ILE A 245 18.38 -26.05 -6.67
C ILE A 245 19.73 -25.54 -7.18
N ARG A 246 20.01 -24.25 -6.99
CA ARG A 246 21.28 -23.60 -7.39
C ARG A 246 22.08 -23.09 -6.20
N SER A 247 21.41 -22.93 -5.06
CA SER A 247 22.01 -22.42 -3.84
C SER A 247 21.40 -23.08 -2.62
N GLU A 248 22.10 -23.01 -1.49
CA GLU A 248 21.56 -23.50 -0.22
C GLU A 248 20.24 -22.82 0.19
N LYS A 249 20.02 -21.57 -0.26
CA LYS A 249 18.76 -20.86 -0.04
C LYS A 249 17.61 -21.56 -0.74
N ASP A 250 17.85 -22.17 -1.90
CA ASP A 250 16.81 -22.88 -2.67
C ASP A 250 16.45 -24.21 -2.02
N ILE A 251 17.43 -24.88 -1.39
CA ILE A 251 17.18 -26.04 -0.52
C ILE A 251 16.20 -25.65 0.59
N LEU A 252 16.49 -24.55 1.31
CA LEU A 252 15.62 -24.05 2.37
C LEU A 252 14.22 -23.70 1.86
N LYS A 253 14.09 -23.09 0.69
CA LYS A 253 12.79 -22.78 0.07
C LYS A 253 12.01 -24.06 -0.25
N LEU A 254 12.65 -25.04 -0.89
CA LEU A 254 12.01 -26.30 -1.26
C LEU A 254 11.49 -27.04 -0.03
N VAL A 255 12.36 -27.23 0.97
CA VAL A 255 12.01 -27.92 2.21
C VAL A 255 10.91 -27.18 2.96
N THR A 256 10.98 -25.86 3.04
CA THR A 256 9.92 -25.05 3.67
C THR A 256 8.60 -25.18 2.92
N THR A 257 8.64 -25.18 1.58
CA THR A 257 7.43 -25.33 0.74
C THR A 257 6.78 -26.69 0.96
N ILE A 258 7.55 -27.78 1.01
CA ILE A 258 7.02 -29.12 1.28
C ILE A 258 6.35 -29.15 2.66
N ILE A 259 7.06 -28.69 3.69
CA ILE A 259 6.56 -28.65 5.07
C ILE A 259 5.28 -27.83 5.19
N VAL A 260 5.23 -26.62 4.61
CA VAL A 260 4.06 -25.75 4.71
C VAL A 260 2.83 -26.39 4.06
N ASN A 261 3.01 -27.11 2.96
CA ASN A 261 1.91 -27.78 2.26
C ASN A 261 1.51 -29.14 2.87
N THR A 262 2.31 -29.71 3.79
CA THR A 262 1.97 -30.95 4.51
C THR A 262 1.49 -30.71 5.94
N LYS A 263 1.59 -29.48 6.45
CA LYS A 263 0.93 -29.08 7.70
C LYS A 263 -0.59 -29.09 7.47
N GLY A 264 -1.29 -30.00 8.13
CA GLY A 264 -2.76 -30.03 8.10
C GLY A 264 -3.38 -28.74 8.67
N GLU A 265 -4.64 -28.47 8.32
CA GLU A 265 -5.38 -27.32 8.83
C GLU A 265 -5.75 -27.53 10.32
N GLY A 266 -5.27 -26.67 11.22
CA GLY A 266 -5.66 -26.68 12.64
C GLY A 266 -4.64 -26.04 13.60
N GLU A 267 -5.07 -25.73 14.83
CA GLU A 267 -4.27 -25.08 15.90
C GLU A 267 -3.05 -25.89 16.38
N LYS A 268 -2.88 -27.15 15.94
CA LYS A 268 -1.65 -27.94 16.16
C LYS A 268 -0.48 -27.51 15.23
N ALA A 269 -0.63 -26.40 14.52
CA ALA A 269 0.37 -25.78 13.66
C ALA A 269 1.31 -24.78 14.39
N SER A 270 1.36 -24.78 15.73
CA SER A 270 2.48 -24.14 16.43
C SER A 270 3.78 -24.84 16.02
N GLU A 271 4.92 -24.16 16.05
CA GLU A 271 6.22 -24.69 15.58
C GLU A 271 6.60 -25.99 16.30
N ASP A 272 6.13 -27.10 15.74
CA ASP A 272 6.34 -28.42 16.31
C ASP A 272 7.82 -28.77 16.14
N PHE A 273 8.46 -29.23 17.22
CA PHE A 273 9.87 -29.63 17.23
C PHE A 273 10.22 -30.52 16.03
N TRP A 274 9.28 -31.39 15.66
CA TRP A 274 9.34 -32.28 14.50
C TRP A 274 9.52 -31.54 13.18
N VAL A 275 8.83 -30.41 12.98
CA VAL A 275 8.95 -29.59 11.77
C VAL A 275 10.37 -29.00 11.64
N SER A 276 10.93 -28.52 12.74
CA SER A 276 12.29 -27.97 12.77
C SER A 276 13.34 -29.07 12.55
N ALA A 277 13.18 -30.21 13.21
CA ALA A 277 14.06 -31.37 13.07
C ALA A 277 14.04 -31.92 11.64
N THR A 278 12.86 -32.12 11.04
CA THR A 278 12.70 -32.55 9.65
C THR A 278 13.36 -31.55 8.70
N ARG A 279 13.10 -30.24 8.88
CA ARG A 279 13.73 -29.21 8.04
C ARG A 279 15.26 -29.29 8.09
N SER A 280 15.83 -29.41 9.28
CA SER A 280 17.27 -29.51 9.48
C SER A 280 17.86 -30.76 8.82
N GLN A 281 17.23 -31.92 9.01
CA GLN A 281 17.66 -33.18 8.40
C GLN A 281 17.59 -33.17 6.88
N THR A 282 16.48 -32.68 6.30
CA THR A 282 16.32 -32.62 4.84
C THR A 282 17.33 -31.65 4.21
N VAL A 283 17.59 -30.50 4.84
CA VAL A 283 18.61 -29.55 4.36
C VAL A 283 20.00 -30.19 4.42
N LYS A 284 20.34 -30.87 5.52
CA LYS A 284 21.63 -31.54 5.67
C LYS A 284 21.82 -32.66 4.63
N SER A 285 20.81 -33.49 4.40
CA SER A 285 20.80 -34.53 3.37
C SER A 285 21.02 -33.94 1.97
N LEU A 286 20.26 -32.90 1.59
CA LEU A 286 20.39 -32.26 0.27
C LEU A 286 21.70 -31.50 0.05
N ARG A 287 22.35 -31.03 1.12
CA ARG A 287 23.67 -30.36 1.02
C ARG A 287 24.83 -31.34 0.92
N THR A 288 24.74 -32.49 1.58
CA THR A 288 25.90 -33.37 1.76
C THR A 288 26.04 -34.43 0.68
N SER A 289 25.07 -34.62 -0.22
CA SER A 289 25.04 -35.74 -1.18
C SER A 289 25.28 -37.11 -0.52
N ASN A 290 25.20 -37.18 0.82
CA ASN A 290 25.38 -38.39 1.59
C ASN A 290 24.14 -39.23 1.36
N GLY A 291 24.32 -40.42 0.78
CA GLY A 291 23.30 -41.37 0.33
C GLY A 291 22.38 -41.92 1.42
N PHE A 292 21.79 -41.06 2.24
CA PHE A 292 20.57 -41.30 2.98
C PHE A 292 19.40 -40.84 2.11
N PRO A 293 18.72 -41.75 1.41
CA PRO A 293 17.54 -41.42 0.61
C PRO A 293 16.38 -41.11 1.58
N LEU A 294 16.17 -39.83 1.89
CA LEU A 294 14.94 -39.37 2.54
C LEU A 294 13.73 -39.42 1.59
N PHE A 295 14.00 -39.43 0.28
CA PHE A 295 13.05 -39.73 -0.77
C PHE A 295 13.62 -40.94 -1.51
N GLY A 296 12.81 -42.00 -1.66
CA GLY A 296 13.24 -43.30 -2.19
C GLY A 296 14.00 -43.22 -3.51
N GLU A 297 14.72 -44.31 -3.83
CA GLU A 297 15.56 -44.41 -5.01
C GLU A 297 14.87 -43.90 -6.28
N LEU A 298 15.58 -43.00 -6.95
CA LEU A 298 15.22 -42.38 -8.20
C LEU A 298 15.41 -43.44 -9.29
N VAL A 299 14.36 -44.17 -9.64
CA VAL A 299 14.34 -44.98 -10.87
C VAL A 299 14.27 -43.99 -12.03
N VAL A 300 15.41 -43.79 -12.69
CA VAL A 300 15.53 -43.09 -13.98
C VAL A 300 14.90 -43.94 -15.08
#